data_AF-A0A6V7WLC7-F1
#
_entry.id   AF-A0A6V7WLC7-F1
#
_cell.length_a   1.000
_cell.length_b   1.000
_cell.length_c   1.000
_cell.angle_alpha   90.00
_cell.angle_beta   90.00
_cell.angle_gamma   90.00
#
_symmetry.space_group_name_H-M   'P 1'
#
loop_
_entity.id
_entity.type
_entity.pdbx_description
1 polymer ?
#
loop_
_entity_poly.entity_id
_entity_poly.type
_entity_poly.pdbx_seq_one_letter_code
_entity_poly.pdbx_strand_id
1 'polypeptide(L)'
;MFWKVKMLKIKLNYKLLKQILNRGRLFESTSIKENNQRQQQLYLSNNYIKAFFDPITGYLKSIKDNNGEELDIFLSFVRYGARGKNPARTDGGDSLSGAYLFLPDGPAVELESNKNQFVIVKGIVREYIFVNGPPDFGINHQLILDKNSKTFTLLNHVNMESSWLSKSSKSSKNFELAMKLKIPSIKQDNFYTDLNGFQMIRRRKQNNLPLQAHFYPMPGSAFIENSNDIRVSLYGRQALGVASLELGEIQVMLDRRLLQDDDLGLGQAVDDNIRAESQFLLNIERFTGTRSVSNDTVGFHSLLGEYASLKLLYPPIILFNQKTSLPTNSFSGLKNPFPCDIHPVAFRTLSESTIYGLRNTIRDTSPKYEAALVLRRFGIECTLDFSLEDDDKNCGVNTLRGEEFNLSNIFIQTPKSFSKGTLTLLENTKNDTSTNKEKLIMEPMEVLTVKVLF
;
A
#
# COMPACT_ATOMS: atom_id res chain seq x y z
N MET A 1 40.95 -6.86 -17.53
CA MET A 1 40.34 -6.70 -18.87
C MET A 1 39.46 -5.46 -18.81
N PHE A 2 39.83 -4.38 -19.51
CA PHE A 2 39.11 -3.10 -19.48
C PHE A 2 37.82 -3.20 -20.29
N TRP A 3 36.66 -3.07 -19.64
CA TRP A 3 35.37 -3.07 -20.32
C TRP A 3 34.87 -1.63 -20.53
N LYS A 4 34.76 -1.24 -21.80
CA LYS A 4 34.07 -0.03 -22.24
C LYS A 4 32.57 -0.21 -22.02
N VAL A 5 32.00 0.56 -21.10
CA VAL A 5 30.57 0.57 -20.79
C VAL A 5 29.83 1.45 -21.81
N LYS A 6 28.85 0.87 -22.51
CA LYS A 6 27.86 1.62 -23.30
C LYS A 6 26.70 1.99 -22.37
N MET A 7 26.36 3.27 -22.32
CA MET A 7 25.28 3.82 -21.48
C MET A 7 23.90 3.28 -21.86
N LEU A 8 23.16 2.76 -20.88
CA LEU A 8 21.70 2.84 -20.88
C LEU A 8 21.31 4.12 -20.14
N LYS A 9 20.77 5.10 -20.86
CA LYS A 9 20.20 6.32 -20.27
C LYS A 9 18.97 5.94 -19.47
N ILE A 10 19.02 6.09 -18.15
CA ILE A 10 17.82 6.39 -17.38
C ILE A 10 17.35 7.75 -17.91
N LYS A 11 16.25 7.78 -18.67
CA LYS A 11 15.58 9.02 -19.08
C LYS A 11 14.93 9.65 -17.83
N LEU A 12 15.75 10.17 -16.92
CA LEU A 12 15.31 11.36 -16.18
C LEU A 12 15.08 12.42 -17.24
N ASN A 13 13.85 12.91 -17.35
CA ASN A 13 13.44 13.85 -18.38
C ASN A 13 14.36 15.09 -18.28
N TYR A 14 15.37 15.15 -19.15
CA TYR A 14 16.43 16.16 -19.12
C TYR A 14 15.87 17.59 -19.20
N LYS A 15 14.65 17.71 -19.75
CA LYS A 15 13.85 18.93 -19.81
C LYS A 15 13.32 19.35 -18.42
N LEU A 16 12.86 18.41 -17.60
CA LEU A 16 12.41 18.65 -16.23
C LEU A 16 13.58 19.04 -15.33
N LEU A 17 14.72 18.34 -15.44
CA LEU A 17 15.93 18.67 -14.68
C LEU A 17 16.46 20.07 -15.03
N LYS A 18 16.47 20.44 -16.33
CA LYS A 18 16.79 21.81 -16.78
C LYS A 18 15.78 22.85 -16.29
N GLN A 19 14.48 22.53 -16.24
CA GLN A 19 13.47 23.44 -15.69
C GLN A 19 13.65 23.64 -14.18
N ILE A 20 13.98 22.59 -13.44
CA ILE A 20 14.33 22.65 -12.01
C ILE A 20 15.54 23.58 -11.81
N LEU A 21 16.61 23.38 -12.60
CA LEU A 21 17.85 24.14 -12.46
C LEU A 21 17.75 25.61 -12.92
N ASN A 22 16.82 25.94 -13.84
CA ASN A 22 16.70 27.28 -14.43
C ASN A 22 15.60 28.17 -13.78
N ARG A 23 14.71 27.62 -12.94
CA ARG A 23 13.67 28.42 -12.26
C ARG A 23 14.12 28.82 -10.85
N GLY A 24 14.05 30.12 -10.53
CA GLY A 24 14.31 30.64 -9.19
C GLY A 24 13.27 30.27 -8.13
N ARG A 25 12.08 29.76 -8.52
CA ARG A 25 11.05 29.26 -7.62
C ARG A 25 10.56 27.89 -8.10
N LEU A 26 10.78 26.86 -7.28
CA LEU A 26 10.46 25.45 -7.59
C LEU A 26 9.04 25.04 -7.19
N PHE A 27 8.43 25.81 -6.28
CA PHE A 27 7.09 25.60 -5.78
C PHE A 27 6.46 26.92 -5.34
N GLU A 28 5.13 26.93 -5.30
CA GLU A 28 4.31 27.99 -4.71
C GLU A 28 3.45 27.38 -3.61
N SER A 29 3.33 28.07 -2.48
CA SER A 29 2.47 27.67 -1.37
C SER A 29 1.42 28.74 -1.09
N THR A 30 0.21 28.32 -0.73
CA THR A 30 -0.79 29.26 -0.21
C THR A 30 -0.37 29.76 1.18
N SER A 31 -0.95 30.88 1.63
CA SER A 31 -0.97 31.18 3.06
C SER A 31 -1.66 30.05 3.82
N ILE A 32 -1.36 29.90 5.11
CA ILE A 32 -2.12 29.02 6.00
C ILE A 32 -3.58 29.44 5.94
N LYS A 33 -4.46 28.49 5.68
CA LYS A 33 -5.90 28.70 5.62
C LYS A 33 -6.54 28.05 6.85
N GLU A 34 -7.47 28.78 7.43
CA GLU A 34 -8.41 28.33 8.45
C GLU A 34 -9.81 28.62 7.94
N ASN A 35 -10.71 27.64 8.01
CA ASN A 35 -12.15 27.81 7.77
C ASN A 35 -12.47 28.81 6.64
N ASN A 36 -12.07 28.47 5.41
CA ASN A 36 -12.10 29.42 4.30
C ASN A 36 -13.52 29.52 3.72
N GLN A 37 -14.35 30.39 4.30
CA GLN A 37 -15.72 30.64 3.82
C GLN A 37 -15.79 31.30 2.43
N ARG A 38 -14.66 31.77 1.89
CA ARG A 38 -14.59 32.24 0.50
C ARG A 38 -14.60 31.02 -0.42
N GLN A 39 -15.60 30.94 -1.30
CA GLN A 39 -15.89 29.86 -2.28
C GLN A 39 -14.79 29.62 -3.35
N GLN A 40 -13.51 29.86 -3.07
CA GLN A 40 -12.44 29.47 -3.98
C GLN A 40 -12.28 27.95 -3.93
N GLN A 41 -12.47 27.32 -5.10
CA GLN A 41 -12.28 25.88 -5.27
C GLN A 41 -10.83 25.50 -4.94
N LEU A 42 -10.67 24.65 -3.93
CA LEU A 42 -9.37 24.09 -3.55
C LEU A 42 -9.13 22.80 -4.32
N TYR A 43 -8.01 22.72 -5.03
CA TYR A 43 -7.69 21.51 -5.78
C TYR A 43 -6.19 21.30 -5.98
N LEU A 44 -5.83 20.01 -6.11
CA LEU A 44 -4.58 19.53 -6.68
C LEU A 44 -4.88 18.96 -8.07
N SER A 45 -3.96 19.09 -9.01
CA SER A 45 -4.17 18.52 -10.35
C SER A 45 -2.88 18.12 -11.03
N ASN A 46 -2.95 17.06 -11.82
CA ASN A 46 -1.87 16.65 -12.70
C ASN A 46 -2.39 16.30 -14.11
N ASN A 47 -1.64 15.50 -14.87
CA ASN A 47 -2.00 15.15 -16.24
C ASN A 47 -3.13 14.11 -16.35
N TYR A 48 -3.56 13.51 -15.25
CA TYR A 48 -4.55 12.44 -15.21
C TYR A 48 -5.78 12.83 -14.39
N ILE A 49 -5.56 13.41 -13.21
CA ILE A 49 -6.62 13.57 -12.21
C ILE A 49 -6.56 14.95 -11.56
N LYS A 50 -7.73 15.40 -11.09
CA LYS A 50 -7.92 16.57 -10.24
C LYS A 50 -8.66 16.17 -8.97
N ALA A 51 -8.08 16.45 -7.81
CA ALA A 51 -8.69 16.24 -6.50
C ALA A 51 -9.16 17.56 -5.91
N PHE A 52 -10.37 17.57 -5.36
CA PHE A 52 -10.98 18.73 -4.73
C PHE A 52 -11.11 18.55 -3.23
N PHE A 53 -10.96 19.65 -2.51
CA PHE A 53 -10.90 19.65 -1.05
C PHE A 53 -11.99 20.53 -0.46
N ASP A 54 -12.49 20.10 0.69
CA ASP A 54 -13.40 20.89 1.48
C ASP A 54 -12.67 22.17 1.98
N PRO A 55 -13.23 23.37 1.74
CA PRO A 55 -12.57 24.63 2.10
C PRO A 55 -12.58 24.94 3.60
N ILE A 56 -13.39 24.23 4.38
CA ILE A 56 -13.48 24.35 5.83
C ILE A 56 -12.49 23.41 6.49
N THR A 57 -12.48 22.12 6.11
CA THR A 57 -11.69 21.08 6.80
C THR A 57 -10.33 20.79 6.15
N GLY A 58 -10.16 21.12 4.87
CA GLY A 58 -8.99 20.76 4.07
C GLY A 58 -8.96 19.29 3.62
N TYR A 59 -9.98 18.49 3.95
CA TYR A 59 -10.03 17.07 3.56
C TYR A 59 -10.53 16.85 2.14
N LEU A 60 -10.19 15.68 1.59
CA LEU A 60 -10.63 15.26 0.26
C LEU A 60 -12.16 15.20 0.22
N LYS A 61 -12.73 15.77 -0.85
CA LYS A 61 -14.17 15.85 -1.08
C LYS A 61 -14.59 15.09 -2.33
N SER A 62 -13.86 15.26 -3.42
CA SER A 62 -14.16 14.63 -4.70
C SER A 62 -12.93 14.50 -5.58
N ILE A 63 -12.97 13.57 -6.53
CA ILE A 63 -11.90 13.33 -7.50
C ILE A 63 -12.52 13.28 -8.89
N LYS A 64 -11.92 14.01 -9.81
CA LYS A 64 -12.27 13.99 -11.22
C LYS A 64 -11.10 13.46 -12.04
N ASP A 65 -11.32 12.34 -12.72
CA ASP A 65 -10.43 11.84 -13.76
C ASP A 65 -10.68 12.62 -15.06
N ASN A 66 -9.64 12.79 -15.89
CA ASN A 66 -9.73 13.52 -17.16
C ASN A 66 -10.75 12.92 -18.13
N ASN A 67 -11.01 11.62 -18.04
CA ASN A 67 -11.91 10.88 -18.90
C ASN A 67 -13.28 10.60 -18.25
N GLY A 68 -13.49 11.03 -17.01
CA GLY A 68 -14.63 10.60 -16.20
C GLY A 68 -15.45 11.74 -15.58
N GLU A 69 -16.59 11.34 -15.04
CA GLU A 69 -17.36 12.18 -14.13
C GLU A 69 -16.63 12.36 -12.80
N GLU A 70 -16.95 13.46 -12.13
CA GLU A 70 -16.47 13.74 -10.77
C GLU A 70 -17.08 12.72 -9.80
N LEU A 71 -16.21 12.02 -9.08
CA LEU A 71 -16.56 11.05 -8.06
C LEU A 71 -16.50 11.70 -6.69
N ASP A 72 -17.61 11.71 -5.97
CA ASP A 72 -17.64 12.10 -4.57
C ASP A 72 -16.91 11.05 -3.71
N ILE A 73 -15.91 11.52 -2.97
CA ILE A 73 -15.10 10.72 -2.04
C ILE A 73 -14.69 11.59 -0.85
N PHE A 74 -15.40 11.39 0.25
CA PHE A 74 -15.25 12.20 1.46
C PHE A 74 -14.28 11.51 2.42
N LEU A 75 -13.18 12.18 2.74
CA LEU A 75 -12.25 11.77 3.79
C LEU A 75 -12.63 12.43 5.12
N SER A 76 -12.62 11.64 6.19
CA SER A 76 -12.83 12.10 7.56
C SER A 76 -12.05 11.22 8.54
N PHE A 77 -11.92 11.68 9.78
CA PHE A 77 -11.36 10.88 10.88
C PHE A 77 -12.46 10.63 11.90
N VAL A 78 -12.49 9.41 12.42
CA VAL A 78 -13.48 8.96 13.40
C VAL A 78 -12.78 8.34 14.60
N ARG A 79 -13.48 8.30 15.73
CA ARG A 79 -13.04 7.59 16.93
C ARG A 79 -14.08 6.59 17.40
N TYR A 80 -13.62 5.47 17.92
CA TYR A 80 -14.41 4.55 18.73
C TYR A 80 -14.04 4.75 20.20
N GLY A 81 -15.02 4.75 21.10
CA GLY A 81 -14.75 4.59 22.53
C GLY A 81 -14.64 3.11 22.88
N ALA A 82 -14.08 2.79 24.04
CA ALA A 82 -14.11 1.43 24.58
C ALA A 82 -15.26 1.28 25.58
N ARG A 83 -15.98 0.16 25.52
CA ARG A 83 -17.01 -0.13 26.53
C ARG A 83 -16.40 -0.18 27.93
N GLY A 84 -17.15 0.28 28.94
CA GLY A 84 -16.76 0.14 30.34
C GLY A 84 -17.13 -1.23 30.92
N LYS A 85 -16.62 -1.53 32.12
CA LYS A 85 -17.04 -2.74 32.85
C LYS A 85 -18.53 -2.70 33.15
N ASN A 86 -19.22 -3.80 32.91
CA ASN A 86 -20.58 -4.04 33.34
C ASN A 86 -20.60 -4.66 34.75
N PRO A 87 -21.01 -3.91 35.79
CA PRO A 87 -21.01 -4.39 37.17
C PRO A 87 -21.92 -5.61 37.40
N ALA A 88 -22.87 -5.86 36.50
CA ALA A 88 -23.80 -7.00 36.59
C ALA A 88 -23.18 -8.32 36.11
N ARG A 89 -21.99 -8.32 35.51
CA ARG A 89 -21.29 -9.52 35.04
C ARG A 89 -20.18 -9.89 36.01
N THR A 90 -20.44 -10.88 36.86
CA THR A 90 -19.56 -11.26 37.98
C THR A 90 -18.80 -12.58 37.76
N ASP A 91 -19.14 -13.33 36.72
CA ASP A 91 -18.69 -14.72 36.47
C ASP A 91 -17.61 -14.83 35.37
N GLY A 92 -16.90 -13.75 35.08
CA GLY A 92 -15.97 -13.67 33.94
C GLY A 92 -16.71 -13.44 32.61
N GLY A 93 -16.01 -12.90 31.61
CA GLY A 93 -16.63 -12.58 30.30
C GLY A 93 -17.07 -11.11 30.12
N ASP A 94 -16.59 -10.22 30.99
CA ASP A 94 -16.70 -8.77 30.80
C ASP A 94 -15.38 -8.13 30.35
N SER A 95 -14.68 -8.81 29.42
CA SER A 95 -13.43 -8.31 28.85
C SER A 95 -13.64 -6.93 28.25
N LEU A 96 -12.62 -6.08 28.34
CA LEU A 96 -12.60 -4.73 27.78
C LEU A 96 -11.80 -4.71 26.49
N SER A 97 -11.83 -3.60 25.75
CA SER A 97 -10.83 -3.41 24.70
C SER A 97 -9.44 -3.38 25.32
N GLY A 98 -8.49 -4.07 24.71
CA GLY A 98 -7.08 -4.10 25.09
C GLY A 98 -6.23 -4.44 23.87
N ALA A 99 -5.04 -5.01 24.05
CA ALA A 99 -4.10 -5.26 22.94
C ALA A 99 -4.69 -6.14 21.82
N TYR A 100 -5.54 -7.11 22.15
CA TYR A 100 -6.12 -8.08 21.22
C TYR A 100 -7.59 -7.80 20.93
N LEU A 101 -8.37 -7.43 21.94
CA LEU A 101 -9.81 -7.25 21.80
C LEU A 101 -10.16 -5.84 21.33
N PHE A 102 -11.02 -5.75 20.32
CA PHE A 102 -11.72 -4.53 19.95
C PHE A 102 -13.18 -4.63 20.39
N LEU A 103 -13.56 -3.91 21.44
CA LEU A 103 -14.88 -3.94 22.05
C LEU A 103 -15.41 -2.51 22.22
N PRO A 104 -15.84 -1.88 21.10
CA PRO A 104 -16.26 -0.49 21.13
C PRO A 104 -17.55 -0.29 21.93
N ASP A 105 -17.74 0.91 22.44
CA ASP A 105 -18.97 1.35 23.12
C ASP A 105 -20.11 1.74 22.17
N GLY A 106 -19.88 1.68 20.85
CA GLY A 106 -20.86 1.95 19.82
C GLY A 106 -20.24 2.18 18.44
N PRO A 107 -21.03 2.67 17.47
CA PRO A 107 -20.52 3.15 16.20
C PRO A 107 -19.52 4.30 16.38
N ALA A 108 -18.65 4.50 15.38
CA ALA A 108 -17.65 5.56 15.41
C ALA A 108 -18.30 6.96 15.45
N VAL A 109 -17.67 7.87 16.18
CA VAL A 109 -18.02 9.30 16.20
C VAL A 109 -17.02 10.07 15.36
N GLU A 110 -17.50 10.88 14.44
CA GLU A 110 -16.65 11.74 13.60
C GLU A 110 -16.01 12.87 14.43
N LEU A 111 -14.74 13.15 14.14
CA LEU A 111 -13.98 14.18 14.85
C LEU A 111 -14.28 15.59 14.31
N GLU A 112 -14.30 16.59 15.19
CA GLU A 112 -14.56 17.98 14.81
C GLU A 112 -13.38 18.57 14.02
N SER A 113 -13.55 18.77 12.72
CA SER A 113 -12.48 19.21 11.79
C SER A 113 -12.66 20.63 11.25
N ASN A 114 -13.63 21.40 11.76
CA ASN A 114 -13.86 22.80 11.37
C ASN A 114 -12.74 23.78 11.78
N LYS A 115 -11.89 23.38 12.74
CA LYS A 115 -10.73 24.13 13.25
C LYS A 115 -9.42 23.71 12.60
N ASN A 116 -9.48 22.88 11.56
CA ASN A 116 -8.28 22.44 10.85
C ASN A 116 -7.57 23.63 10.18
N GLN A 117 -6.24 23.60 10.24
CA GLN A 117 -5.37 24.49 9.49
C GLN A 117 -4.77 23.72 8.32
N PHE A 118 -4.73 24.32 7.13
CA PHE A 118 -4.11 23.65 6.00
C PHE A 118 -3.39 24.58 5.03
N VAL A 119 -2.43 24.01 4.30
CA VAL A 119 -1.64 24.68 3.26
C VAL A 119 -1.66 23.81 2.01
N ILE A 120 -1.83 24.45 0.86
CA ILE A 120 -1.67 23.81 -0.45
C ILE A 120 -0.33 24.25 -1.02
N VAL A 121 0.45 23.28 -1.48
CA VAL A 121 1.74 23.49 -2.14
C VAL A 121 1.68 22.92 -3.55
N LYS A 122 1.95 23.77 -4.54
CA LYS A 122 1.99 23.39 -5.95
C LYS A 122 3.42 23.47 -6.46
N GLY A 123 3.99 22.32 -6.77
CA GLY A 123 5.33 22.18 -7.30
C GLY A 123 5.34 21.52 -8.68
N ILE A 124 6.48 21.62 -9.37
CA ILE A 124 6.62 21.07 -10.73
C ILE A 124 6.69 19.54 -10.79
N VAL A 125 7.06 18.88 -9.69
CA VAL A 125 7.13 17.41 -9.59
C VAL A 125 5.92 16.84 -8.83
N ARG A 126 5.34 17.62 -7.93
CA ARG A 126 4.34 17.19 -6.96
C ARG A 126 3.51 18.38 -6.48
N GLU A 127 2.23 18.17 -6.31
CA GLU A 127 1.35 19.05 -5.53
C GLU A 127 0.88 18.30 -4.28
N TYR A 128 0.66 19.00 -3.18
CA TYR A 128 0.10 18.39 -1.97
C TYR A 128 -0.69 19.39 -1.14
N ILE A 129 -1.61 18.86 -0.34
CA ILE A 129 -2.24 19.58 0.76
C ILE A 129 -1.72 18.97 2.06
N PHE A 130 -1.35 19.83 3.01
CA PHE A 130 -1.01 19.46 4.37
C PHE A 130 -2.07 20.03 5.30
N VAL A 131 -2.70 19.18 6.11
CA VAL A 131 -3.77 19.50 7.04
C VAL A 131 -3.28 19.17 8.45
N ASN A 132 -3.20 20.19 9.30
CA ASN A 132 -2.97 20.06 10.73
C ASN A 132 -4.34 20.06 11.44
N GLY A 133 -4.78 18.88 11.85
CA GLY A 133 -6.02 18.70 12.59
C GLY A 133 -6.71 17.34 12.31
N PRO A 134 -7.61 16.91 13.21
CA PRO A 134 -8.25 17.73 14.26
C PRO A 134 -7.32 18.06 15.44
N PRO A 135 -7.35 19.30 15.97
CA PRO A 135 -6.37 19.78 16.97
C PRO A 135 -6.37 18.97 18.27
N ASP A 136 -7.53 18.40 18.63
CA ASP A 136 -7.69 17.60 19.84
C ASP A 136 -7.01 16.21 19.74
N PHE A 137 -6.82 15.69 18.52
CA PHE A 137 -6.36 14.31 18.30
C PHE A 137 -4.95 14.21 17.72
N GLY A 138 -4.23 15.33 17.61
CA GLY A 138 -2.82 15.33 17.20
C GLY A 138 -2.59 14.72 15.80
N ILE A 139 -3.57 14.86 14.90
CA ILE A 139 -3.51 14.31 13.55
C ILE A 139 -2.90 15.35 12.60
N ASN A 140 -1.84 14.96 11.89
CA ASN A 140 -1.40 15.65 10.68
C ASN A 140 -1.69 14.76 9.48
N HIS A 141 -2.51 15.24 8.56
CA HIS A 141 -2.89 14.55 7.35
C HIS A 141 -2.26 15.23 6.14
N GLN A 142 -1.73 14.45 5.20
CA GLN A 142 -1.23 14.95 3.93
C GLN A 142 -1.82 14.12 2.79
N LEU A 143 -2.31 14.80 1.77
CA LEU A 143 -2.64 14.18 0.49
C LEU A 143 -1.72 14.73 -0.58
N ILE A 144 -1.03 13.82 -1.27
CA ILE A 144 0.02 14.12 -2.23
C ILE A 144 -0.36 13.58 -3.61
N LEU A 145 -0.16 14.42 -4.63
CA LEU A 145 -0.34 14.10 -6.04
C LEU A 145 0.95 14.35 -6.83
N ASP A 146 1.60 13.28 -7.28
CA ASP A 146 2.77 13.36 -8.15
C ASP A 146 2.37 13.71 -9.59
N LYS A 147 3.22 14.45 -10.32
CA LYS A 147 2.89 15.02 -11.65
C LYS A 147 2.47 13.98 -12.70
N ASN A 148 3.02 12.78 -12.62
CA ASN A 148 2.74 11.68 -13.55
C ASN A 148 2.05 10.50 -12.86
N SER A 149 1.30 10.70 -11.75
CA SER A 149 0.62 9.60 -11.08
C SER A 149 -0.91 9.60 -11.18
N LYS A 150 -1.51 8.42 -11.32
CA LYS A 150 -2.95 8.18 -11.20
C LYS A 150 -3.39 7.89 -9.77
N THR A 151 -2.43 7.71 -8.86
CA THR A 151 -2.67 7.41 -7.45
C THR A 151 -2.41 8.63 -6.56
N PHE A 152 -3.10 8.69 -5.42
CA PHE A 152 -2.84 9.66 -4.37
C PHE A 152 -2.08 9.00 -3.24
N THR A 153 -1.05 9.66 -2.68
CA THR A 153 -0.47 9.23 -1.41
C THR A 153 -1.17 9.94 -0.26
N LEU A 154 -1.67 9.17 0.70
CA LEU A 154 -2.20 9.66 1.96
C LEU A 154 -1.17 9.37 3.07
N LEU A 155 -0.75 10.41 3.79
CA LEU A 155 0.09 10.27 4.98
C LEU A 155 -0.69 10.76 6.19
N ASN A 156 -0.76 9.91 7.22
CA ASN A 156 -1.40 10.23 8.48
C ASN A 156 -0.36 10.10 9.59
N HIS A 157 0.02 11.22 10.21
CA HIS A 157 0.79 11.21 11.44
C HIS A 157 -0.16 11.38 12.60
N VAL A 158 -0.22 10.37 13.47
CA VAL A 158 -1.07 10.37 14.65
C VAL A 158 -0.20 10.48 15.88
N ASN A 159 -0.51 11.43 16.76
CA ASN A 159 0.11 11.55 18.06
C ASN A 159 -0.94 11.48 19.17
N MET A 160 -1.03 10.32 19.82
CA MET A 160 -1.96 10.03 20.91
C MET A 160 -1.54 10.62 22.27
N GLU A 161 -0.41 11.32 22.36
CA GLU A 161 0.04 12.04 23.56
C GLU A 161 -0.36 13.53 23.54
N SER A 162 -1.41 13.90 22.79
CA SER A 162 -1.80 15.29 22.61
C SER A 162 -2.19 15.98 23.94
N SER A 163 -2.02 17.31 23.98
CA SER A 163 -2.42 18.16 25.12
C SER A 163 -3.90 17.98 25.54
N TRP A 164 -4.76 17.55 24.61
CA TRP A 164 -6.16 17.24 24.88
C TRP A 164 -6.34 16.06 25.83
N LEU A 165 -5.53 14.99 25.72
CA LEU A 165 -5.60 13.84 26.64
C LEU A 165 -5.24 14.21 28.09
N SER A 166 -4.51 15.31 28.31
CA SER A 166 -4.21 15.78 29.66
C SER A 166 -5.45 16.36 30.35
N LYS A 167 -6.42 16.88 29.58
CA LYS A 167 -7.64 17.56 30.06
C LYS A 167 -8.90 16.69 30.01
N SER A 168 -8.84 15.52 29.37
CA SER A 168 -9.98 14.63 29.20
C SER A 168 -10.16 13.67 30.40
N SER A 169 -11.40 13.21 30.65
CA SER A 169 -11.69 12.21 31.70
C SER A 169 -11.04 10.86 31.38
N LYS A 170 -10.80 10.01 32.38
CA LYS A 170 -10.21 8.67 32.17
C LYS A 170 -10.96 7.82 31.12
N SER A 171 -12.29 7.85 31.08
CA SER A 171 -13.06 7.09 30.08
C SER A 171 -12.89 7.65 28.67
N SER A 172 -12.76 8.97 28.52
CA SER A 172 -12.47 9.61 27.24
C SER A 172 -11.02 9.43 26.75
N LYS A 173 -10.17 8.75 27.54
CA LYS A 173 -8.79 8.37 27.14
C LYS A 173 -8.72 6.98 26.51
N ASN A 174 -9.79 6.19 26.60
CA ASN A 174 -9.89 4.89 25.93
C ASN A 174 -10.56 5.08 24.58
N PHE A 175 -9.76 5.18 23.53
CA PHE A 175 -10.28 5.38 22.20
C PHE A 175 -9.37 4.80 21.12
N GLU A 176 -9.98 4.60 19.97
CA GLU A 176 -9.33 4.03 18.79
C GLU A 176 -9.65 4.92 17.60
N LEU A 177 -8.62 5.37 16.89
CA LEU A 177 -8.79 6.29 15.76
C LEU A 177 -8.80 5.52 14.45
N ALA A 178 -9.68 5.95 13.54
CA ALA A 178 -9.72 5.44 12.18
C ALA A 178 -9.84 6.57 11.16
N MET A 179 -9.24 6.35 9.99
CA MET A 179 -9.51 7.13 8.79
C MET A 179 -10.73 6.52 8.08
N LYS A 180 -11.70 7.34 7.68
CA LYS A 180 -12.91 6.92 6.96
C LYS A 180 -12.94 7.58 5.57
N LEU A 181 -13.16 6.76 4.55
CA LEU A 181 -13.47 7.18 3.18
C LEU A 181 -14.93 6.81 2.88
N LYS A 182 -15.74 7.78 2.46
CA LYS A 182 -17.13 7.57 2.03
C LYS A 182 -17.30 7.92 0.55
N ILE A 183 -17.80 6.98 -0.23
CA ILE A 183 -18.03 7.04 -1.67
C ILE A 183 -19.52 6.74 -1.93
N PRO A 184 -20.41 7.74 -1.91
CA PRO A 184 -21.86 7.51 -1.93
C PRO A 184 -22.39 6.78 -3.18
N SER A 185 -21.68 6.85 -4.31
CA SER A 185 -22.08 6.17 -5.56
C SER A 185 -21.95 4.65 -5.48
N ILE A 186 -21.13 4.11 -4.57
CA ILE A 186 -20.99 2.66 -4.38
C ILE A 186 -22.16 2.15 -3.53
N LYS A 187 -23.04 1.37 -4.16
CA LYS A 187 -24.28 0.83 -3.54
C LYS A 187 -24.27 -0.69 -3.35
N GLN A 188 -23.15 -1.36 -3.60
CA GLN A 188 -23.02 -2.81 -3.50
C GLN A 188 -22.13 -3.20 -2.31
N ASP A 189 -22.45 -4.32 -1.66
CA ASP A 189 -21.62 -4.92 -0.58
C ASP A 189 -20.53 -5.80 -1.19
N ASN A 190 -19.62 -5.15 -1.92
CA ASN A 190 -18.46 -5.73 -2.56
C ASN A 190 -17.20 -5.18 -1.90
N PHE A 191 -16.96 -5.59 -0.67
CA PHE A 191 -15.76 -5.24 0.09
C PHE A 191 -14.76 -6.38 0.05
N TYR A 192 -13.49 -6.08 -0.23
CA TYR A 192 -12.43 -7.07 -0.31
C TYR A 192 -11.23 -6.62 0.51
N THR A 193 -10.58 -7.57 1.17
CA THR A 193 -9.35 -7.35 1.94
C THR A 193 -8.32 -8.39 1.54
N ASP A 194 -7.04 -8.04 1.63
CA ASP A 194 -5.98 -8.99 1.35
C ASP A 194 -5.77 -10.00 2.49
N LEU A 195 -5.20 -11.15 2.13
CA LEU A 195 -4.62 -12.11 3.05
C LEU A 195 -3.11 -12.15 2.81
N ASN A 196 -2.35 -11.61 3.77
CA ASN A 196 -0.89 -11.58 3.79
C ASN A 196 -0.23 -10.96 2.54
N GLY A 197 -0.87 -9.97 1.90
CA GLY A 197 -0.39 -9.33 0.67
C GLY A 197 -0.43 -10.23 -0.56
N PHE A 198 -1.12 -11.38 -0.50
CA PHE A 198 -1.10 -12.38 -1.56
C PHE A 198 -2.41 -12.46 -2.36
N GLN A 199 -3.54 -12.72 -1.70
CA GLN A 199 -4.84 -12.89 -2.37
C GLN A 199 -5.87 -11.95 -1.78
N MET A 200 -6.84 -11.51 -2.60
CA MET A 200 -7.97 -10.71 -2.12
C MET A 200 -9.18 -11.61 -1.91
N ILE A 201 -9.82 -11.47 -0.76
CA ILE A 201 -11.02 -12.23 -0.42
C ILE A 201 -12.18 -11.29 -0.14
N ARG A 202 -13.36 -11.65 -0.65
CA ARG A 202 -14.59 -10.91 -0.43
C ARG A 202 -15.03 -11.05 1.02
N ARG A 203 -15.34 -9.92 1.66
CA ARG A 203 -15.95 -9.84 2.97
C ARG A 203 -17.42 -9.43 2.80
N ARG A 204 -18.28 -9.95 3.68
CA ARG A 204 -19.71 -9.62 3.68
C ARG A 204 -20.12 -9.24 5.08
N LYS A 205 -20.86 -8.16 5.21
CA LYS A 205 -21.42 -7.77 6.49
C LYS A 205 -22.55 -8.73 6.86
N GLN A 206 -22.55 -9.20 8.10
CA GLN A 206 -23.59 -10.06 8.64
C GLN A 206 -24.29 -9.35 9.82
N ASN A 207 -25.59 -9.09 9.69
CA ASN A 207 -26.35 -8.32 10.66
C ASN A 207 -26.47 -8.98 12.05
N ASN A 208 -26.27 -10.30 12.12
CA ASN A 208 -26.29 -11.07 13.37
C ASN A 208 -24.94 -11.06 14.13
N LEU A 209 -23.89 -10.47 13.55
CA LEU A 209 -22.59 -10.35 14.19
C LEU A 209 -22.35 -8.93 14.71
N PRO A 210 -21.66 -8.76 15.85
CA PRO A 210 -21.39 -7.45 16.43
C PRO A 210 -20.42 -6.64 15.56
N LEU A 211 -20.35 -5.33 15.80
CA LEU A 211 -19.57 -4.38 14.99
C LEU A 211 -18.12 -4.83 14.77
N GLN A 212 -17.43 -5.21 15.85
CA GLN A 212 -16.01 -5.61 15.80
C GLN A 212 -15.75 -6.86 14.96
N ALA A 213 -16.77 -7.70 14.71
CA ALA A 213 -16.63 -8.89 13.87
C ALA A 213 -16.52 -8.54 12.37
N HIS A 214 -16.81 -7.29 12.01
CA HIS A 214 -16.70 -6.79 10.63
C HIS A 214 -15.40 -6.01 10.37
N PHE A 215 -14.50 -5.96 11.36
CA PHE A 215 -13.12 -5.53 11.16
C PHE A 215 -12.27 -6.74 10.75
N TYR A 216 -11.53 -6.56 9.67
CA TYR A 216 -10.65 -7.57 9.09
C TYR A 216 -9.21 -7.05 9.05
N PRO A 217 -8.21 -7.94 9.03
CA PRO A 217 -6.85 -7.53 8.73
C PRO A 217 -6.75 -6.92 7.32
N MET A 218 -6.02 -5.81 7.22
CA MET A 218 -5.50 -5.22 5.97
C MET A 218 -3.97 -5.22 6.03
N PRO A 219 -3.31 -6.35 5.80
CA PRO A 219 -1.86 -6.40 5.72
C PRO A 219 -1.28 -5.46 4.65
N GLY A 220 -1.96 -5.34 3.49
CA GLY A 220 -1.44 -4.56 2.37
C GLY A 220 -2.50 -3.82 1.55
N SER A 221 -3.74 -4.30 1.47
CA SER A 221 -4.75 -3.63 0.64
C SER A 221 -6.19 -4.01 0.97
N ALA A 222 -7.09 -3.08 0.65
CA ALA A 222 -8.53 -3.32 0.63
C ALA A 222 -9.17 -2.52 -0.50
N PHE A 223 -10.30 -2.98 -1.02
CA PHE A 223 -11.06 -2.20 -1.98
C PHE A 223 -12.56 -2.42 -1.83
N ILE A 224 -13.31 -1.43 -2.28
CA ILE A 224 -14.76 -1.51 -2.51
C ILE A 224 -15.03 -1.23 -3.99
N GLU A 225 -16.10 -1.82 -4.50
CA GLU A 225 -16.45 -1.64 -5.91
C GLU A 225 -17.97 -1.66 -6.15
N ASN A 226 -18.38 -0.88 -7.15
CA ASN A 226 -19.65 -1.07 -7.82
C ASN A 226 -19.34 -1.85 -9.11
N SER A 227 -19.80 -3.11 -9.19
CA SER A 227 -19.48 -4.02 -10.28
C SER A 227 -19.77 -3.39 -11.63
N ASN A 228 -18.78 -3.45 -12.53
CA ASN A 228 -18.83 -2.92 -13.89
C ASN A 228 -18.93 -1.38 -13.99
N ASP A 229 -18.67 -0.65 -12.91
CA ASP A 229 -18.64 0.82 -12.91
C ASP A 229 -17.31 1.34 -12.36
N ILE A 230 -17.12 1.23 -11.05
CA ILE A 230 -15.96 1.82 -10.38
C ILE A 230 -15.43 0.97 -9.25
N ARG A 231 -14.12 1.00 -9.07
CA ARG A 231 -13.39 0.44 -7.93
C ARG A 231 -12.59 1.54 -7.25
N VAL A 232 -12.65 1.55 -5.92
CA VAL A 232 -11.81 2.39 -5.07
C VAL A 232 -10.96 1.47 -4.21
N SER A 233 -9.65 1.49 -4.47
CA SER A 233 -8.67 0.65 -3.78
C SER A 233 -7.78 1.49 -2.89
N LEU A 234 -7.50 0.98 -1.69
CA LEU A 234 -6.58 1.55 -0.72
C LEU A 234 -5.47 0.53 -0.44
N TYR A 235 -4.22 0.93 -0.68
CA TYR A 235 -3.03 0.13 -0.41
C TYR A 235 -2.31 0.72 0.80
N GLY A 236 -1.91 -0.11 1.77
CA GLY A 236 -1.26 0.31 3.02
C GLY A 236 0.19 -0.18 3.12
N ARG A 237 1.07 0.66 3.68
CA ARG A 237 2.49 0.31 3.91
C ARG A 237 2.68 -0.55 5.17
N GLN A 238 1.64 -0.63 5.99
CA GLN A 238 1.63 -1.28 7.30
C GLN A 238 0.31 -2.02 7.50
N ALA A 239 0.37 -3.11 8.27
CA ALA A 239 -0.81 -3.92 8.58
C ALA A 239 -1.71 -3.20 9.60
N LEU A 240 -2.99 -3.04 9.26
CA LEU A 240 -3.98 -2.36 10.09
C LEU A 240 -5.33 -3.09 10.05
N GLY A 241 -6.26 -2.73 10.94
CA GLY A 241 -7.64 -3.20 10.87
C GLY A 241 -8.46 -2.36 9.88
N VAL A 242 -9.26 -3.01 9.03
CA VAL A 242 -10.13 -2.35 8.04
C VAL A 242 -11.56 -2.88 8.12
N ALA A 243 -12.55 -2.03 7.84
CA ALA A 243 -13.94 -2.42 7.73
C ALA A 243 -14.67 -1.63 6.65
N SER A 244 -15.75 -2.23 6.14
CA SER A 244 -16.82 -1.56 5.39
C SER A 244 -18.10 -1.74 6.19
N LEU A 245 -18.41 -0.78 7.06
CA LEU A 245 -19.56 -0.88 7.97
C LEU A 245 -20.86 -0.38 7.32
N GLU A 246 -20.73 0.47 6.31
CA GLU A 246 -21.83 0.97 5.49
C GLU A 246 -21.50 0.84 4.00
N LEU A 247 -22.53 0.85 3.16
CA LEU A 247 -22.33 0.86 1.70
C LEU A 247 -21.50 2.09 1.29
N GLY A 248 -20.54 1.83 0.42
CA GLY A 248 -19.62 2.86 -0.08
C GLY A 248 -18.63 3.37 0.95
N GLU A 249 -18.30 2.60 1.99
CA GLU A 249 -17.40 3.04 3.04
C GLU A 249 -16.17 2.14 3.19
N ILE A 250 -15.02 2.75 3.43
CA ILE A 250 -13.83 2.06 3.95
C ILE A 250 -13.36 2.81 5.19
N GLN A 251 -13.22 2.10 6.32
CA GLN A 251 -12.61 2.60 7.54
C GLN A 251 -11.34 1.81 7.84
N VAL A 252 -10.22 2.50 8.06
CA VAL A 252 -8.94 1.89 8.46
C VAL A 252 -8.54 2.44 9.83
N MET A 253 -8.38 1.55 10.81
CA MET A 253 -7.81 1.88 12.12
C MET A 253 -6.39 2.42 11.94
N LEU A 254 -6.05 3.50 12.63
CA LEU A 254 -4.74 4.14 12.54
C LEU A 254 -3.87 3.83 13.76
N ASP A 255 -4.45 3.94 14.95
CA ASP A 255 -3.78 3.68 16.23
C ASP A 255 -4.84 3.64 17.35
N ARG A 256 -4.51 3.05 18.50
CA ARG A 256 -5.42 2.83 19.62
C ARG A 256 -4.73 3.07 20.96
N ARG A 257 -5.42 3.72 21.88
CA ARG A 257 -4.96 3.96 23.25
C ARG A 257 -5.98 3.44 24.25
N LEU A 258 -5.55 2.55 25.13
CA LEU A 258 -6.41 1.80 26.03
C LEU A 258 -5.72 1.67 27.38
N LEU A 259 -6.32 2.21 28.45
CA LEU A 259 -5.78 2.27 29.80
C LEU A 259 -6.15 1.05 30.66
N GLN A 260 -6.44 -0.07 30.01
CA GLN A 260 -6.80 -1.35 30.64
C GLN A 260 -6.26 -2.53 29.83
N ASP A 261 -6.09 -3.67 30.51
CA ASP A 261 -5.86 -4.98 29.88
C ASP A 261 -7.19 -5.59 29.41
N ASP A 262 -7.11 -6.51 28.46
CA ASP A 262 -8.27 -7.26 27.94
C ASP A 262 -8.42 -8.69 28.50
N ASP A 263 -7.66 -9.01 29.55
CA ASP A 263 -7.70 -10.27 30.29
C ASP A 263 -7.29 -11.51 29.44
N LEU A 264 -6.46 -11.31 28.42
CA LEU A 264 -5.91 -12.40 27.58
C LEU A 264 -4.46 -12.78 27.90
N GLY A 265 -3.94 -12.30 29.04
CA GLY A 265 -2.67 -12.74 29.61
C GLY A 265 -1.47 -11.83 29.34
N LEU A 266 -1.67 -10.68 28.68
CA LEU A 266 -0.61 -9.68 28.51
C LEU A 266 -0.36 -8.89 29.80
N GLY A 267 -1.42 -8.56 30.56
CA GLY A 267 -1.32 -7.94 31.87
C GLY A 267 -0.94 -6.47 31.86
N GLN A 268 -1.17 -5.75 30.74
CA GLN A 268 -0.89 -4.31 30.64
C GLN A 268 -1.85 -3.59 29.69
N ALA A 269 -1.89 -2.26 29.86
CA ALA A 269 -2.57 -1.33 28.98
C ALA A 269 -1.84 -1.18 27.62
N VAL A 270 -2.52 -0.58 26.64
CA VAL A 270 -1.91 -0.05 25.42
C VAL A 270 -1.81 1.46 25.58
N ASP A 271 -0.78 1.91 26.28
CA ASP A 271 -0.58 3.32 26.65
C ASP A 271 0.83 3.86 26.37
N ASP A 272 1.63 3.10 25.65
CA ASP A 272 2.99 3.40 25.19
C ASP A 272 3.04 3.98 23.76
N ASN A 273 1.92 4.55 23.30
CA ASN A 273 1.80 5.14 21.97
C ASN A 273 2.88 6.21 21.73
N ILE A 274 3.62 6.07 20.63
CA ILE A 274 4.48 7.12 20.09
C ILE A 274 3.84 7.70 18.83
N ARG A 275 4.40 8.80 18.32
CA ARG A 275 3.96 9.35 17.03
C ARG A 275 4.10 8.28 15.93
N ALA A 276 2.96 7.83 15.39
CA ALA A 276 2.89 6.82 14.35
C ALA A 276 2.63 7.47 12.98
N GLU A 277 3.25 6.93 11.93
CA GLU A 277 2.99 7.30 10.53
C GLU A 277 2.33 6.13 9.81
N SER A 278 1.11 6.36 9.32
CA SER A 278 0.41 5.47 8.41
C SER A 278 0.43 6.04 7.00
N GLN A 279 1.00 5.30 6.05
CA GLN A 279 1.04 5.68 4.64
C GLN A 279 0.12 4.78 3.81
N PHE A 280 -0.67 5.41 2.94
CA PHE A 280 -1.55 4.71 2.00
C PHE A 280 -1.42 5.25 0.58
N LEU A 281 -1.73 4.42 -0.41
CA LEU A 281 -2.03 4.83 -1.78
C LEU A 281 -3.51 4.62 -2.06
N LEU A 282 -4.19 5.68 -2.51
CA LEU A 282 -5.57 5.64 -2.97
C LEU A 282 -5.59 5.58 -4.49
N ASN A 283 -6.24 4.55 -5.04
CA ASN A 283 -6.41 4.35 -6.48
C ASN A 283 -7.90 4.24 -6.84
N ILE A 284 -8.27 4.85 -7.96
CA ILE A 284 -9.65 4.85 -8.46
C ILE A 284 -9.60 4.35 -9.89
N GLU A 285 -10.35 3.30 -10.18
CA GLU A 285 -10.31 2.62 -11.46
C GLU A 285 -11.73 2.38 -11.96
N ARG A 286 -11.92 2.54 -13.27
CA ARG A 286 -13.20 2.26 -13.91
C ARG A 286 -13.12 0.94 -14.66
N PHE A 287 -14.24 0.24 -14.68
CA PHE A 287 -14.38 -0.97 -15.47
C PHE A 287 -14.59 -0.62 -16.95
N THR A 288 -13.82 -1.24 -17.84
CA THR A 288 -13.90 -1.11 -19.29
C THR A 288 -14.63 -2.28 -19.96
N GLY A 289 -14.77 -3.39 -19.23
CA GLY A 289 -15.50 -4.58 -19.66
C GLY A 289 -16.53 -5.03 -18.64
N THR A 290 -17.43 -5.92 -19.07
CA THR A 290 -18.42 -6.53 -18.19
C THR A 290 -17.86 -7.79 -17.54
N ARG A 291 -17.91 -7.87 -16.21
CA ARG A 291 -17.70 -9.13 -15.51
C ARG A 291 -18.91 -10.04 -15.69
N SER A 292 -18.64 -11.32 -15.85
CA SER A 292 -19.63 -12.36 -15.55
C SER A 292 -20.12 -12.15 -14.11
N VAL A 293 -21.44 -12.18 -13.89
CA VAL A 293 -22.02 -12.12 -12.53
C VAL A 293 -21.77 -13.47 -11.87
N SER A 294 -20.52 -13.73 -11.50
CA SER A 294 -20.15 -14.83 -10.62
C SER A 294 -20.18 -14.35 -9.19
N ASN A 295 -20.67 -15.20 -8.29
CA ASN A 295 -20.56 -15.01 -6.84
C ASN A 295 -19.11 -15.22 -6.37
N ASP A 296 -18.16 -14.56 -7.02
CA ASP A 296 -16.76 -14.78 -6.77
C ASP A 296 -16.41 -14.36 -5.35
N THR A 297 -15.78 -15.30 -4.65
CA THR A 297 -15.27 -15.12 -3.29
C THR A 297 -13.90 -14.48 -3.28
N VAL A 298 -13.24 -14.42 -4.44
CA VAL A 298 -11.87 -13.94 -4.63
C VAL A 298 -11.89 -12.71 -5.54
N GLY A 299 -11.08 -11.72 -5.20
CA GLY A 299 -10.82 -10.55 -6.03
C GLY A 299 -9.39 -10.56 -6.55
N PHE A 300 -9.14 -9.73 -7.57
CA PHE A 300 -7.82 -9.49 -8.11
C PHE A 300 -7.61 -7.98 -8.28
N HIS A 301 -6.39 -7.50 -8.05
CA HIS A 301 -6.04 -6.12 -8.37
C HIS A 301 -5.88 -5.95 -9.88
N SER A 302 -5.97 -4.72 -10.37
CA SER A 302 -5.45 -4.40 -11.70
C SER A 302 -3.91 -4.45 -11.68
N LEU A 303 -3.29 -4.40 -12.86
CA LEU A 303 -1.82 -4.28 -12.94
C LEU A 303 -1.32 -2.99 -12.28
N LEU A 304 -2.03 -1.87 -12.48
CA LEU A 304 -1.71 -0.59 -11.82
C LEU A 304 -1.80 -0.73 -10.29
N GLY A 305 -2.81 -1.45 -9.80
CA GLY A 305 -2.99 -1.74 -8.38
C GLY A 305 -1.85 -2.55 -7.78
N GLU A 306 -1.42 -3.61 -8.46
CA GLU A 306 -0.26 -4.41 -8.02
C GLU A 306 1.01 -3.56 -7.97
N TYR A 307 1.25 -2.71 -8.98
CA TYR A 307 2.39 -1.79 -8.96
C TYR A 307 2.30 -0.72 -7.88
N ALA A 308 1.11 -0.20 -7.60
CA ALA A 308 0.92 0.73 -6.49
C ALA A 308 1.29 0.06 -5.16
N SER A 309 0.81 -1.17 -4.93
CA SER A 309 1.15 -1.97 -3.76
C SER A 309 2.67 -2.21 -3.66
N LEU A 310 3.32 -2.65 -4.74
CA LEU A 310 4.76 -2.88 -4.77
C LEU A 310 5.57 -1.60 -4.54
N LYS A 311 5.16 -0.47 -5.14
CA LYS A 311 5.83 0.85 -4.95
C LYS A 311 5.85 1.26 -3.48
N LEU A 312 4.82 0.87 -2.73
CA LEU A 312 4.68 1.16 -1.32
C LEU A 312 5.55 0.25 -0.45
N LEU A 313 5.59 -1.05 -0.76
CA LEU A 313 6.32 -2.07 0.01
C LEU A 313 7.81 -2.14 -0.32
N TYR A 314 8.20 -1.80 -1.55
CA TYR A 314 9.57 -1.86 -2.05
C TYR A 314 10.02 -0.48 -2.59
N PRO A 315 10.10 0.55 -1.74
CA PRO A 315 10.56 1.86 -2.17
C PRO A 315 12.04 1.82 -2.61
N PRO A 316 12.48 2.73 -3.50
CA PRO A 316 13.89 2.82 -3.89
C PRO A 316 14.81 3.04 -2.68
N ILE A 317 15.92 2.29 -2.62
CA ILE A 317 16.97 2.50 -1.62
C ILE A 317 17.81 3.71 -2.06
N ILE A 318 17.79 4.78 -1.27
CA ILE A 318 18.56 6.00 -1.52
C ILE A 318 19.90 5.90 -0.80
N LEU A 319 21.00 5.94 -1.57
CA LEU A 319 22.36 5.93 -1.05
C LEU A 319 22.98 7.32 -1.18
N PHE A 320 23.55 7.82 -0.09
CA PHE A 320 24.24 9.11 -0.05
C PHE A 320 25.76 8.91 -0.12
N ASN A 321 26.44 9.74 -0.90
CA ASN A 321 27.90 9.77 -1.00
C ASN A 321 28.41 11.15 -0.61
N GLN A 322 29.52 11.20 0.11
CA GLN A 322 30.19 12.45 0.51
C GLN A 322 30.89 13.13 -0.67
N LYS A 323 31.20 12.40 -1.76
CA LYS A 323 31.78 13.00 -2.97
C LYS A 323 30.74 13.83 -3.71
N THR A 324 31.13 15.04 -4.12
CA THR A 324 30.29 15.98 -4.88
C THR A 324 30.02 15.56 -6.32
N SER A 325 30.80 14.62 -6.87
CA SER A 325 30.57 14.08 -8.22
C SER A 325 29.63 12.87 -8.17
N LEU A 326 28.49 13.00 -8.82
CA LEU A 326 27.59 11.88 -9.08
C LEU A 326 28.32 10.84 -9.95
N PRO A 327 28.18 9.53 -9.66
CA PRO A 327 28.67 8.49 -10.54
C PRO A 327 28.05 8.66 -11.93
N THR A 328 28.86 8.74 -12.98
CA THR A 328 28.37 8.84 -14.37
C THR A 328 27.86 7.51 -14.92
N ASN A 329 28.12 6.43 -14.20
CA ASN A 329 27.81 5.07 -14.64
C ASN A 329 26.63 4.53 -13.85
N SER A 330 25.60 4.07 -14.54
CA SER A 330 24.56 3.21 -13.97
C SER A 330 24.98 1.75 -14.08
N PHE A 331 24.61 0.94 -13.09
CA PHE A 331 24.74 -0.51 -13.14
C PHE A 331 23.35 -1.14 -13.11
N SER A 332 23.12 -2.13 -13.97
CA SER A 332 21.95 -3.01 -13.92
C SER A 332 22.44 -4.45 -13.94
N GLY A 333 22.02 -5.24 -12.95
CA GLY A 333 22.22 -6.69 -12.98
C GLY A 333 21.30 -7.41 -13.97
N LEU A 334 20.28 -6.70 -14.49
CA LEU A 334 19.32 -7.20 -15.45
C LEU A 334 19.65 -6.68 -16.86
N LYS A 335 19.64 -7.58 -17.84
CA LYS A 335 19.70 -7.30 -19.28
C LYS A 335 18.33 -6.88 -19.81
N ASN A 336 17.27 -7.56 -19.36
CA ASN A 336 15.88 -7.28 -19.70
C ASN A 336 15.02 -7.27 -18.42
N PRO A 337 13.93 -6.48 -18.37
CA PRO A 337 12.99 -6.53 -17.24
C PRO A 337 12.27 -7.88 -17.19
N PHE A 338 11.76 -8.24 -16.00
CA PHE A 338 10.77 -9.32 -15.88
C PHE A 338 9.45 -8.91 -16.56
N PRO A 339 8.62 -9.89 -16.98
CA PRO A 339 7.25 -9.60 -17.41
C PRO A 339 6.48 -8.77 -16.37
N CYS A 340 5.56 -7.93 -16.82
CA CYS A 340 4.91 -6.95 -15.95
C CYS A 340 4.03 -7.59 -14.86
N ASP A 341 3.55 -8.81 -15.09
CA ASP A 341 2.77 -9.62 -14.15
C ASP A 341 3.63 -10.59 -13.29
N ILE A 342 4.96 -10.54 -13.41
CA ILE A 342 5.90 -11.37 -12.65
C ILE A 342 6.68 -10.52 -11.66
N HIS A 343 6.55 -10.84 -10.38
CA HIS A 343 7.29 -10.21 -9.31
C HIS A 343 8.38 -11.15 -8.75
N PRO A 344 9.67 -10.79 -8.84
CA PRO A 344 10.74 -11.49 -8.15
C PRO A 344 10.70 -11.15 -6.65
N VAL A 345 10.04 -12.01 -5.88
CA VAL A 345 9.83 -11.85 -4.43
C VAL A 345 11.15 -11.92 -3.67
N ALA A 346 12.04 -12.82 -4.06
CA ALA A 346 13.34 -12.99 -3.41
C ALA A 346 14.39 -13.46 -4.42
N PHE A 347 15.60 -12.92 -4.30
CA PHE A 347 16.77 -13.39 -5.02
C PHE A 347 17.97 -13.41 -4.08
N ARG A 348 18.47 -14.61 -3.74
CA ARG A 348 19.56 -14.79 -2.77
C ARG A 348 20.63 -15.74 -3.29
N THR A 349 21.89 -15.41 -3.08
CA THR A 349 23.01 -16.34 -3.34
C THR A 349 22.95 -17.52 -2.36
N LEU A 350 23.18 -18.74 -2.86
CA LEU A 350 23.28 -19.94 -2.03
C LEU A 350 24.71 -20.10 -1.50
N SER A 351 24.84 -20.69 -0.32
CA SER A 351 26.13 -20.95 0.31
C SER A 351 26.49 -22.44 0.25
N GLU A 352 27.77 -22.73 0.46
CA GLU A 352 28.21 -24.06 0.87
C GLU A 352 27.67 -24.45 2.24
N SER A 353 27.74 -25.75 2.53
CA SER A 353 27.38 -26.28 3.84
C SER A 353 28.36 -25.73 4.89
N THR A 354 27.82 -25.23 6.01
CA THR A 354 28.66 -24.80 7.14
C THR A 354 29.33 -26.01 7.77
N ILE A 355 30.66 -26.05 7.76
CA ILE A 355 31.44 -27.09 8.43
C ILE A 355 31.63 -26.69 9.89
N TYR A 356 30.98 -27.41 10.80
CA TYR A 356 31.16 -27.24 12.24
C TYR A 356 32.31 -28.14 12.74
N GLY A 357 33.24 -27.60 13.54
CA GLY A 357 34.13 -28.42 14.38
C GLY A 357 35.56 -28.67 13.89
N LEU A 358 36.04 -28.00 12.84
CA LEU A 358 37.49 -27.92 12.61
C LEU A 358 38.10 -26.89 13.57
N ARG A 359 39.29 -27.16 14.10
CA ARG A 359 40.01 -26.43 15.18
C ARG A 359 40.25 -24.93 14.97
N ASN A 360 39.68 -24.31 13.95
CA ASN A 360 39.69 -22.88 13.73
C ASN A 360 38.36 -22.28 14.22
N THR A 361 38.45 -21.31 15.12
CA THR A 361 37.35 -20.54 15.71
C THR A 361 36.57 -19.66 14.72
N ILE A 362 36.82 -19.81 13.42
CA ILE A 362 36.27 -18.98 12.35
C ILE A 362 35.29 -19.83 11.54
N ARG A 363 34.02 -19.43 11.56
CA ARG A 363 33.00 -19.99 10.67
C ARG A 363 33.36 -19.61 9.24
N ASP A 364 33.79 -20.58 8.45
CA ASP A 364 34.06 -20.38 7.03
C ASP A 364 32.88 -20.93 6.21
N THR A 365 32.11 -20.03 5.61
CA THR A 365 31.05 -20.37 4.67
C THR A 365 31.30 -19.62 3.38
N SER A 366 31.57 -20.33 2.29
CA SER A 366 31.81 -19.73 0.98
C SER A 366 30.51 -19.63 0.16
N PRO A 367 30.36 -18.58 -0.66
CA PRO A 367 29.22 -18.46 -1.58
C PRO A 367 29.38 -19.41 -2.77
N LYS A 368 28.26 -19.96 -3.24
CA LYS A 368 28.20 -20.70 -4.51
C LYS A 368 27.94 -19.76 -5.67
N TYR A 369 28.28 -20.21 -6.87
CA TYR A 369 27.79 -19.61 -8.13
C TYR A 369 26.34 -20.02 -8.43
N GLU A 370 25.52 -20.12 -7.37
CA GLU A 370 24.12 -20.51 -7.42
C GLU A 370 23.28 -19.50 -6.65
N ALA A 371 22.06 -19.25 -7.12
CA ALA A 371 21.11 -18.38 -6.44
C ALA A 371 19.73 -19.03 -6.37
N ALA A 372 19.01 -18.74 -5.29
CA ALA A 372 17.59 -19.03 -5.14
C ALA A 372 16.78 -17.82 -5.61
N LEU A 373 15.86 -18.05 -6.53
CA LEU A 373 14.95 -17.07 -7.08
C LEU A 373 13.51 -17.52 -6.77
N VAL A 374 12.77 -16.71 -6.00
CA VAL A 374 11.33 -16.90 -5.75
C VAL A 374 10.57 -15.90 -6.61
N LEU A 375 9.64 -16.40 -7.42
CA LEU A 375 8.84 -15.65 -8.36
C LEU A 375 7.37 -15.80 -7.97
N ARG A 376 6.59 -14.72 -8.13
CA ARG A 376 5.13 -14.74 -8.06
C ARG A 376 4.57 -14.20 -9.37
N ARG A 377 3.57 -14.88 -9.92
CA ARG A 377 2.75 -14.32 -11.01
C ARG A 377 1.46 -13.73 -10.42
N PHE A 378 1.13 -12.51 -10.79
CA PHE A 378 -0.09 -11.86 -10.33
C PHE A 378 -1.32 -12.46 -11.01
N GLY A 379 -2.40 -12.64 -10.24
CA GLY A 379 -3.74 -12.72 -10.79
C GLY A 379 -4.25 -11.30 -10.97
N ILE A 380 -4.59 -10.92 -12.21
CA ILE A 380 -4.93 -9.54 -12.55
C ILE A 380 -6.39 -9.47 -13.01
N GLU A 381 -7.11 -8.50 -12.49
CA GLU A 381 -8.42 -8.11 -13.01
C GLU A 381 -8.25 -7.41 -14.36
N CYS A 382 -8.67 -8.09 -15.42
CA CYS A 382 -8.46 -7.62 -16.79
C CYS A 382 -9.59 -6.72 -17.31
N THR A 383 -10.67 -6.54 -16.56
CA THR A 383 -11.79 -5.67 -16.95
C THR A 383 -11.64 -4.23 -16.43
N LEU A 384 -10.57 -3.93 -15.69
CA LEU A 384 -10.23 -2.57 -15.27
C LEU A 384 -9.36 -1.89 -16.31
N ASP A 385 -9.45 -0.56 -16.41
CA ASP A 385 -8.60 0.23 -17.29
C ASP A 385 -7.11 -0.05 -17.03
N PHE A 386 -6.41 -0.52 -18.06
CA PHE A 386 -5.00 -0.88 -18.04
C PHE A 386 -4.05 0.27 -18.32
N SER A 387 -4.54 1.48 -18.59
CA SER A 387 -3.67 2.58 -18.98
C SER A 387 -2.70 2.93 -17.84
N LEU A 388 -1.45 2.48 -17.99
CA LEU A 388 -0.36 2.76 -17.05
C LEU A 388 0.02 4.26 -17.11
N GLU A 389 0.71 4.71 -16.06
CA GLU A 389 1.27 6.05 -15.97
C GLU A 389 2.37 6.21 -17.04
N ASP A 390 2.16 7.11 -18.00
CA ASP A 390 2.86 7.22 -19.29
C ASP A 390 2.71 5.96 -20.18
N ASP A 391 2.65 6.14 -21.51
CA ASP A 391 2.66 5.05 -22.51
C ASP A 391 3.94 4.19 -22.37
N ASP A 392 4.07 3.37 -21.32
CA ASP A 392 5.06 2.33 -21.26
C ASP A 392 4.59 1.24 -22.23
N LYS A 393 4.86 1.49 -23.52
CA LYS A 393 4.56 0.60 -24.66
C LYS A 393 5.17 -0.80 -24.49
N ASN A 394 5.93 -1.03 -23.42
CA ASN A 394 6.54 -2.29 -23.04
C ASN A 394 5.69 -3.15 -22.10
N CYS A 395 4.71 -2.57 -21.39
CA CYS A 395 3.76 -3.35 -20.59
C CYS A 395 2.45 -3.56 -21.35
N GLY A 396 2.54 -4.24 -22.50
CA GLY A 396 1.38 -4.94 -23.06
C GLY A 396 1.15 -6.18 -22.22
N VAL A 397 0.05 -6.22 -21.46
CA VAL A 397 -0.38 -7.49 -20.86
C VAL A 397 -0.88 -8.34 -22.02
N ASN A 398 -0.01 -9.18 -22.60
CA ASN A 398 -0.48 -10.31 -23.37
C ASN A 398 -1.17 -11.24 -22.36
N THR A 399 -2.49 -11.08 -22.25
CA THR A 399 -3.41 -11.73 -21.33
C THR A 399 -3.58 -13.24 -21.60
N LEU A 400 -2.61 -13.88 -22.24
CA LEU A 400 -2.64 -15.32 -22.48
C LEU A 400 -2.14 -16.04 -21.23
N ARG A 401 -3.05 -16.80 -20.60
CA ARG A 401 -2.76 -17.71 -19.48
C ARG A 401 -1.53 -18.56 -19.80
N GLY A 402 -0.63 -18.73 -18.83
CA GLY A 402 0.48 -19.65 -18.96
C GLY A 402 1.54 -19.26 -19.99
N GLU A 403 1.66 -17.98 -20.38
CA GLU A 403 2.73 -17.57 -21.29
C GLU A 403 4.12 -17.91 -20.73
N GLU A 404 4.92 -18.57 -21.56
CA GLU A 404 6.33 -18.86 -21.31
C GLU A 404 7.13 -17.56 -21.31
N PHE A 405 7.89 -17.32 -20.24
CA PHE A 405 8.94 -16.30 -20.28
C PHE A 405 10.33 -16.93 -20.18
N ASN A 406 11.29 -16.32 -20.86
CA ASN A 406 12.65 -16.84 -20.92
C ASN A 406 13.54 -16.17 -19.86
N LEU A 407 13.91 -16.94 -18.83
CA LEU A 407 14.74 -16.46 -17.73
C LEU A 407 16.23 -16.31 -18.12
N SER A 408 16.71 -17.00 -19.17
CA SER A 408 18.11 -16.93 -19.62
C SER A 408 18.50 -15.55 -20.18
N ASN A 409 17.50 -14.78 -20.63
CA ASN A 409 17.68 -13.44 -21.19
C ASN A 409 17.46 -12.31 -20.18
N ILE A 410 17.10 -12.61 -18.94
CA ILE A 410 16.81 -11.57 -17.93
C ILE A 410 18.09 -11.04 -17.29
N PHE A 411 19.04 -11.91 -16.94
CA PHE A 411 20.27 -11.53 -16.25
C PHE A 411 21.37 -11.06 -17.21
N ILE A 412 22.25 -10.18 -16.74
CA ILE A 412 23.43 -9.75 -17.51
C ILE A 412 24.43 -10.90 -17.73
N GLN A 413 24.59 -11.76 -16.72
CA GLN A 413 25.31 -13.03 -16.84
C GLN A 413 24.29 -14.12 -17.16
N THR A 414 24.42 -14.73 -18.34
CA THR A 414 23.54 -15.81 -18.77
C THR A 414 23.69 -17.02 -17.83
N PRO A 415 22.62 -17.45 -17.16
CA PRO A 415 22.66 -18.65 -16.32
C PRO A 415 22.96 -19.91 -17.15
N LYS A 416 23.72 -20.83 -16.57
CA LYS A 416 24.04 -22.15 -17.15
C LYS A 416 22.87 -23.12 -17.08
N SER A 417 22.11 -23.08 -15.98
CA SER A 417 20.96 -23.95 -15.80
C SER A 417 19.99 -23.43 -14.74
N PHE A 418 18.77 -23.97 -14.80
CA PHE A 418 17.70 -23.70 -13.86
C PHE A 418 17.15 -25.02 -13.34
N SER A 419 16.75 -25.06 -12.07
CA SER A 419 16.07 -26.22 -11.47
C SER A 419 14.98 -25.73 -10.52
N LYS A 420 13.77 -26.27 -10.69
CA LYS A 420 12.64 -25.98 -9.81
C LYS A 420 12.80 -26.71 -8.48
N GLY A 421 12.26 -26.14 -7.42
CA GLY A 421 12.19 -26.79 -6.12
C GLY A 421 11.02 -26.30 -5.29
N THR A 422 10.93 -26.85 -4.09
CA THR A 422 10.01 -26.38 -3.04
C THR A 422 10.24 -24.89 -2.73
N LEU A 423 9.27 -24.22 -2.11
CA LEU A 423 9.37 -22.80 -1.75
C LEU A 423 10.62 -22.46 -0.93
N THR A 424 11.08 -23.41 -0.12
CA THR A 424 12.30 -23.26 0.70
C THR A 424 13.57 -23.72 -0.01
N LEU A 425 13.46 -24.37 -1.18
CA LEU A 425 14.52 -25.07 -1.90
C LEU A 425 15.25 -26.14 -1.07
N LEU A 426 14.61 -26.67 -0.03
CA LEU A 426 15.16 -27.82 0.71
C LEU A 426 15.07 -29.10 -0.13
N GLU A 427 14.10 -29.17 -1.02
CA GLU A 427 13.94 -30.26 -1.97
C GLU A 427 13.77 -29.74 -3.40
N ASN A 428 14.48 -30.37 -4.33
CA ASN A 428 14.28 -30.17 -5.76
C ASN A 428 13.07 -30.99 -6.24
N THR A 429 12.30 -30.45 -7.19
CA THR A 429 11.19 -31.19 -7.78
C THR A 429 11.74 -32.33 -8.64
N LYS A 430 11.44 -33.58 -8.26
CA LYS A 430 12.04 -34.81 -8.82
C LYS A 430 11.72 -35.08 -10.31
N ASN A 431 10.79 -34.33 -10.93
CA ASN A 431 10.21 -34.66 -12.25
C ASN A 431 10.40 -33.58 -13.35
N ASP A 432 11.27 -32.58 -13.19
CA ASP A 432 11.47 -31.60 -14.28
C ASP A 432 12.45 -32.14 -15.34
N THR A 433 11.98 -33.10 -16.13
CA THR A 433 12.66 -33.67 -17.30
C THR A 433 12.39 -32.86 -18.57
N SER A 434 11.99 -31.58 -18.45
CA SER A 434 11.74 -30.73 -19.62
C SER A 434 13.06 -30.38 -20.33
N THR A 435 13.07 -30.59 -21.64
CA THR A 435 14.22 -30.40 -22.54
C THR A 435 14.53 -28.93 -22.82
N ASN A 436 13.64 -28.00 -22.45
CA ASN A 436 13.83 -26.54 -22.56
C ASN A 436 13.95 -25.89 -21.18
N LYS A 437 15.09 -26.08 -20.50
CA LYS A 437 15.33 -25.61 -19.12
C LYS A 437 15.32 -24.08 -18.93
N GLU A 438 15.31 -23.29 -19.99
CA GLU A 438 15.40 -21.82 -19.94
C GLU A 438 14.05 -21.11 -19.86
N LYS A 439 12.97 -21.78 -20.28
CA LYS A 439 11.63 -21.21 -20.32
C LYS A 439 10.84 -21.65 -19.10
N LEU A 440 10.20 -20.68 -18.44
CA LEU A 440 9.35 -20.92 -17.28
C LEU A 440 7.90 -20.60 -17.66
N ILE A 441 7.01 -21.52 -17.28
CA ILE A 441 5.57 -21.34 -17.31
C ILE A 441 5.13 -21.12 -15.87
N MET A 442 4.31 -20.10 -15.64
CA MET A 442 3.67 -19.84 -14.37
C MET A 442 2.20 -19.51 -14.61
N GLU A 443 1.30 -20.13 -13.85
CA GLU A 443 -0.12 -19.77 -13.87
C GLU A 443 -0.38 -18.51 -13.03
N PRO A 444 -1.47 -17.75 -13.29
CA PRO A 444 -1.87 -16.65 -12.43
C PRO A 444 -2.01 -17.10 -10.97
N MET A 445 -1.51 -16.29 -10.04
CA MET A 445 -1.43 -16.61 -8.60
C MET A 445 -0.44 -17.71 -8.22
N GLU A 446 0.40 -18.20 -9.13
CA GLU A 446 1.43 -19.17 -8.78
C GLU A 446 2.64 -18.51 -8.10
N VAL A 447 3.22 -19.20 -7.12
CA VAL A 447 4.55 -18.91 -6.58
C VAL A 447 5.48 -20.04 -6.95
N LEU A 448 6.53 -19.72 -7.72
CA LEU A 448 7.52 -20.66 -8.21
C LEU A 448 8.88 -20.34 -7.60
N THR A 449 9.60 -21.37 -7.16
CA THR A 449 10.98 -21.21 -6.71
C THR A 449 11.95 -21.97 -7.61
N VAL A 450 12.97 -21.25 -8.07
CA VAL A 450 13.96 -21.71 -9.04
C VAL A 450 15.35 -21.50 -8.46
N LYS A 451 16.15 -22.57 -8.48
CA LYS A 451 17.58 -22.51 -8.27
C LYS A 451 18.27 -22.21 -9.61
N VAL A 452 19.02 -21.11 -9.65
CA VAL A 452 19.72 -20.57 -10.82
C VAL A 452 21.22 -20.82 -10.67
N LEU A 453 21.86 -21.48 -11.64
CA LEU A 453 23.31 -21.69 -11.69
C LEU A 453 23.94 -20.73 -12.70
N PHE A 454 24.97 -19.98 -12.31
CA PHE A 454 25.66 -18.97 -13.14
C PHE A 454 27.00 -19.43 -13.72
#